data_AF-A0A4R2LGC4-F1
#
_entry.id   AF-A0A4R2LGC4-F1
#
_cell.length_a   1.000
_cell.length_b   1.000
_cell.length_c   1.000
_cell.angle_alpha   90.00
_cell.angle_beta   90.00
_cell.angle_gamma   90.00
#
_symmetry.space_group_name_H-M   'P 1'
#
loop_
_entity.id
_entity.type
_entity.pdbx_description
1 polymer ?
#
loop_
_entity_poly.entity_id
_entity_poly.type
_entity_poly.pdbx_seq_one_letter_code
_entity_poly.pdbx_strand_id
1 'polypeptide(L)'
;MRHTIFLMTLLLIGFKAAIQARGFNSYTEIPLTIYYGNSDKDPTEDDPDIGPDNQPITRGIIFQPAYAHLYNKVVNIYFVNTYHTAVITISNQSTGEIVYSETHDSPTKLSIDLSSKSYGNYLIRIETESVSLQGSFSL
;
A
#
# COMPACT_ATOMS: atom_id res chain seq x y z
N MET A 1 30.47 -46.20 -53.39
CA MET A 1 31.14 -45.34 -52.38
C MET A 1 30.19 -44.19 -52.07
N ARG A 2 29.82 -44.03 -50.79
CA ARG A 2 28.75 -43.13 -50.33
C ARG A 2 29.36 -41.77 -49.98
N HIS A 3 28.88 -40.70 -50.58
CA HIS A 3 29.25 -39.33 -50.22
C HIS A 3 28.46 -38.91 -48.98
N THR A 4 29.13 -38.83 -47.82
CA THR A 4 28.56 -38.27 -46.60
C THR A 4 28.70 -36.76 -46.61
N ILE A 5 27.56 -36.08 -46.69
CA ILE A 5 27.40 -34.62 -46.53
C ILE A 5 27.70 -34.27 -45.07
N PHE A 6 28.62 -33.33 -44.83
CA PHE A 6 28.94 -32.83 -43.49
C PHE A 6 27.94 -31.72 -43.13
N LEU A 7 26.93 -32.06 -42.33
CA LEU A 7 25.92 -31.12 -41.84
C LEU A 7 26.42 -30.50 -40.52
N MET A 8 26.84 -29.23 -40.56
CA MET A 8 27.30 -28.48 -39.38
C MET A 8 26.07 -27.90 -38.67
N THR A 9 25.60 -28.55 -37.61
CA THR A 9 24.49 -28.10 -36.78
C THR A 9 24.93 -26.96 -35.86
N LEU A 10 24.47 -25.74 -36.15
CA LEU A 10 24.62 -24.59 -35.26
C LEU A 10 23.64 -24.75 -34.08
N LEU A 11 24.14 -25.20 -32.93
CA LEU A 11 23.37 -25.31 -31.70
C LEU A 11 23.13 -23.89 -31.14
N LEU A 12 21.99 -23.29 -31.46
CA LEU A 12 21.52 -22.05 -30.81
C LEU A 12 21.10 -22.39 -29.39
N ILE A 13 22.05 -22.31 -28.46
CA ILE A 13 21.77 -22.34 -27.02
C ILE A 13 20.97 -21.08 -26.72
N GLY A 14 19.66 -21.22 -26.63
CA GLY A 14 18.77 -20.15 -26.21
C GLY A 14 19.08 -19.77 -24.77
N PHE A 15 19.96 -18.79 -24.59
CA PHE A 15 20.07 -18.04 -23.35
C PHE A 15 18.73 -17.32 -23.17
N LYS A 16 17.82 -17.91 -22.40
CA LYS A 16 16.79 -17.09 -21.73
C LYS A 16 17.53 -16.30 -20.67
N ALA A 17 18.04 -15.14 -21.06
CA ALA A 17 18.37 -14.12 -20.10
C ALA A 17 17.08 -13.83 -19.33
N ALA A 18 16.98 -14.34 -18.10
CA ALA A 18 16.06 -13.78 -17.15
C ALA A 18 16.54 -12.34 -16.94
N ILE A 19 15.84 -11.40 -17.57
CA ILE A 19 15.99 -9.99 -17.25
C ILE A 19 15.45 -9.88 -15.82
N GLN A 20 16.35 -10.00 -14.84
CA GLN A 20 16.10 -9.53 -13.49
C GLN A 20 15.86 -8.03 -13.64
N ALA A 21 14.58 -7.62 -13.63
CA ALA A 21 14.22 -6.23 -13.59
C ALA A 21 14.93 -5.62 -12.38
N ARG A 22 15.90 -4.74 -12.63
CA ARG A 22 16.54 -3.96 -11.57
C ARG A 22 15.41 -3.16 -10.93
N GLY A 23 15.13 -3.42 -9.66
CA GLY A 23 14.08 -2.76 -8.90
C GLY A 23 14.21 -1.24 -9.09
N PHE A 24 13.17 -0.61 -9.61
CA PHE A 24 13.12 0.84 -9.68
C PHE A 24 13.08 1.35 -8.23
N ASN A 25 14.02 2.22 -7.86
CA ASN A 25 13.92 3.03 -6.64
C ASN A 25 12.82 4.08 -6.84
N SER A 26 11.58 3.64 -7.05
CA SER A 26 10.45 4.51 -7.29
C SER A 26 9.85 4.92 -5.95
N TYR A 27 9.74 6.24 -5.76
CA TYR A 27 8.81 6.80 -4.80
C TYR A 27 7.39 6.46 -5.25
N THR A 28 6.60 5.84 -4.39
CA THR A 28 5.20 5.48 -4.66
C THR A 28 4.34 5.88 -3.49
N GLU A 29 3.31 6.70 -3.72
CA GLU A 29 2.32 7.00 -2.68
C GLU A 29 1.48 5.76 -2.38
N ILE A 30 1.19 5.53 -1.10
CA ILE A 30 0.31 4.46 -0.66
C ILE A 30 -1.05 5.10 -0.35
N PRO A 31 -2.06 4.93 -1.21
CA PRO A 31 -3.38 5.50 -0.95
C PRO A 31 -3.98 4.85 0.30
N LEU A 32 -4.42 5.68 1.24
CA LEU A 32 -5.00 5.25 2.51
C LEU A 32 -6.49 5.53 2.53
N THR A 33 -7.30 4.47 2.58
CA THR A 33 -8.74 4.52 2.83
C THR A 33 -8.98 4.70 4.32
N ILE A 34 -9.87 5.63 4.67
CA ILE A 34 -10.20 6.01 6.04
C ILE A 34 -11.47 5.29 6.50
N TYR A 35 -11.43 4.71 7.70
CA TYR A 35 -12.56 4.10 8.39
C TYR A 35 -12.67 4.70 9.79
N TYR A 36 -13.80 5.35 10.09
CA TYR A 36 -14.08 5.89 11.42
C TYR A 36 -14.76 4.81 12.28
N GLY A 37 -14.32 4.67 13.53
CA GLY A 37 -14.97 3.78 14.48
C GLY A 37 -16.38 4.28 14.80
N ASN A 38 -17.39 3.59 14.28
CA ASN A 38 -18.83 3.87 14.40
C ASN A 38 -19.28 5.19 13.75
N SER A 39 -19.63 5.12 12.47
CA SER A 39 -20.56 6.07 11.86
C SER A 39 -21.83 5.31 11.50
N ASP A 40 -22.79 5.26 12.42
CA ASP A 40 -24.20 4.96 12.13
C ASP A 40 -24.81 6.10 11.31
N LYS A 41 -24.20 6.43 10.17
CA LYS A 41 -24.78 7.36 9.22
C LYS A 41 -24.80 6.69 7.86
N ASP A 42 -25.86 5.91 7.70
CA ASP A 42 -26.41 5.51 6.42
C ASP A 42 -26.38 6.71 5.46
N PRO A 43 -25.69 6.63 4.32
CA PRO A 43 -25.81 7.66 3.31
C PRO A 43 -27.14 7.43 2.61
N THR A 44 -28.22 7.98 3.18
CA THR A 44 -29.53 7.98 2.52
C THR A 44 -29.38 8.57 1.12
N GLU A 45 -29.77 7.78 0.13
CA GLU A 45 -29.88 8.16 -1.28
C GLU A 45 -30.94 9.26 -1.43
N ASP A 46 -30.59 10.51 -1.15
CA ASP A 46 -31.45 11.66 -1.45
C ASP A 46 -30.60 12.80 -2.02
N ASP A 47 -31.18 13.49 -3.00
CA ASP A 47 -30.63 14.60 -3.81
C ASP A 47 -29.58 15.44 -3.05
N PRO A 48 -28.31 15.47 -3.50
CA PRO A 48 -27.15 15.84 -2.67
C PRO A 48 -27.00 17.33 -2.36
N ASP A 49 -28.04 18.16 -2.49
CA ASP A 49 -27.92 19.61 -2.29
C ASP A 49 -29.05 20.26 -1.48
N ILE A 50 -30.08 19.53 -1.04
CA ILE A 50 -31.18 20.09 -0.24
C ILE A 50 -31.46 19.22 0.99
N GLY A 51 -31.13 19.72 2.18
CA GLY A 51 -31.52 19.10 3.45
C GLY A 51 -33.04 19.17 3.69
N PRO A 52 -33.58 18.42 4.67
CA PRO A 52 -35.03 18.33 4.92
C PRO A 52 -35.70 19.67 5.30
N ASP A 53 -34.91 20.72 5.56
CA ASP A 53 -35.33 22.08 5.90
C ASP A 53 -34.89 23.14 4.87
N ASN A 54 -34.49 22.73 3.66
CA ASN A 54 -34.06 23.62 2.59
C ASN A 54 -32.78 24.44 2.91
N GLN A 55 -32.00 24.03 3.91
CA GLN A 55 -30.72 24.66 4.25
C GLN A 55 -29.54 24.05 3.48
N PRO A 56 -28.47 24.82 3.21
CA PRO A 56 -27.24 24.30 2.63
C PRO A 56 -26.64 23.22 3.53
N ILE A 57 -26.46 22.02 3.00
CA ILE A 57 -25.68 20.99 3.66
C ILE A 57 -24.24 21.48 3.87
N THR A 58 -23.78 21.48 5.12
CA THR A 58 -22.36 21.72 5.40
C THR A 58 -21.57 20.51 4.88
N ARG A 59 -20.86 20.67 3.76
CA ARG A 59 -19.93 19.65 3.28
C ARG A 59 -18.72 19.63 4.21
N GLY A 60 -18.59 18.57 5.00
CA GLY A 60 -17.42 18.35 5.84
C GLY A 60 -16.15 18.24 5.01
N ILE A 61 -15.07 18.87 5.44
CA ILE A 61 -13.74 18.70 4.83
C ILE A 61 -13.28 17.28 5.14
N ILE A 62 -12.99 16.46 4.13
CA ILE A 62 -12.31 15.17 4.34
C ILE A 62 -10.86 15.49 4.71
N PHE A 63 -10.54 15.34 5.99
CA PHE A 63 -9.20 15.56 6.52
C PHE A 63 -8.42 14.24 6.49
N GLN A 64 -7.35 14.16 5.70
CA GLN A 64 -6.50 12.97 5.63
C GLN A 64 -5.68 12.85 6.94
N PRO A 65 -5.85 11.80 7.75
CA PRO A 65 -5.24 11.77 9.09
C PRO A 65 -3.76 11.38 9.09
N ALA A 66 -3.32 10.65 8.08
CA ALA A 66 -1.93 10.31 7.83
C ALA A 66 -1.68 10.11 6.32
N TYR A 67 -0.43 10.30 5.90
CA TYR A 67 0.07 10.01 4.57
C TYR A 67 1.09 8.88 4.63
N ALA A 68 1.13 8.04 3.61
CA ALA A 68 2.13 6.98 3.49
C ALA A 68 2.74 6.94 2.08
N HIS A 69 4.03 6.65 2.00
CA HIS A 69 4.72 6.40 0.74
C HIS A 69 5.78 5.32 0.89
N LEU A 70 6.07 4.63 -0.21
CA LEU A 70 7.13 3.67 -0.34
C LEU A 70 8.32 4.32 -1.05
N TYR A 71 9.52 4.17 -0.49
CA TYR A 71 10.76 4.51 -1.17
C TYR A 71 11.82 3.46 -0.88
N ASN A 72 12.35 2.82 -1.91
CA ASN A 72 13.40 1.80 -1.80
C ASN A 72 13.10 0.72 -0.73
N LYS A 73 11.90 0.13 -0.80
CA LYS A 73 11.38 -0.85 0.18
C LYS A 73 11.22 -0.34 1.63
N VAL A 74 11.34 0.96 1.86
CA VAL A 74 11.04 1.60 3.14
C VAL A 74 9.68 2.27 3.06
N VAL A 75 8.75 1.84 3.90
CA VAL A 75 7.45 2.49 4.06
C VAL A 75 7.62 3.65 5.03
N ASN A 76 7.29 4.85 4.58
CA ASN A 76 7.32 6.07 5.38
C ASN A 76 5.89 6.53 5.66
N ILE A 77 5.60 6.86 6.91
CA ILE A 77 4.29 7.30 7.37
C ILE A 77 4.45 8.66 8.03
N TYR A 78 3.61 9.62 7.66
CA TYR A 78 3.53 10.94 8.27
C TYR A 78 2.13 11.14 8.86
N PHE A 79 2.06 11.33 10.16
CA PHE A 79 0.81 11.60 10.86
C PHE A 79 0.53 13.10 10.83
N VAL A 80 -0.65 13.46 10.34
CA VAL A 80 -1.08 14.87 10.27
C VAL A 80 -1.68 15.29 11.60
N ASN A 81 -2.44 14.39 12.23
CA ASN A 81 -2.98 14.56 13.56
C ASN A 81 -2.03 14.02 14.63
N THR A 82 -2.16 14.56 15.83
CA THR A 82 -1.52 13.99 17.02
C THR A 82 -2.40 12.87 17.56
N TYR A 83 -1.84 11.67 17.63
CA TYR A 83 -2.46 10.51 18.26
C TYR A 83 -1.72 10.17 19.54
N HIS A 84 -2.39 9.55 20.51
CA HIS A 84 -1.70 9.00 21.67
C HIS A 84 -1.00 7.69 21.35
N THR A 85 -1.65 6.86 20.54
CA THR A 85 -1.11 5.55 20.16
C THR A 85 -1.48 5.24 18.71
N ALA A 86 -0.55 4.65 17.96
CA ALA A 86 -0.86 4.03 16.68
C ALA A 86 -0.28 2.62 16.60
N VAL A 87 -1.11 1.67 16.20
CA VAL A 87 -0.69 0.31 15.85
C VAL A 87 -0.54 0.23 14.35
N ILE A 88 0.66 -0.15 13.87
CA ILE A 88 0.95 -0.29 12.45
C ILE A 88 1.13 -1.77 12.16
N THR A 89 0.31 -2.31 11.27
CA THR A 89 0.43 -3.70 10.80
C THR A 89 0.67 -3.71 9.30
N ILE A 90 1.66 -4.47 8.84
CA ILE A 90 1.90 -4.73 7.42
C ILE A 90 1.85 -6.23 7.18
N SER A 91 1.02 -6.68 6.23
CA SER A 91 0.88 -8.08 5.86
C SER A 91 1.09 -8.32 4.37
N ASN A 92 1.75 -9.41 4.01
CA ASN A 92 1.79 -9.89 2.63
C ASN A 92 0.38 -10.36 2.21
N GLN A 93 -0.18 -9.80 1.14
CA GLN A 93 -1.57 -10.09 0.76
C GLN A 93 -1.77 -11.51 0.23
N SER A 94 -0.73 -12.11 -0.37
CA SER A 94 -0.85 -13.47 -0.94
C SER A 94 -0.76 -14.55 0.13
N THR A 95 0.04 -14.35 1.16
CA THR A 95 0.27 -15.35 2.21
C THR A 95 -0.51 -15.07 3.49
N GLY A 96 -0.95 -13.83 3.70
CA GLY A 96 -1.54 -13.36 4.95
C GLY A 96 -0.52 -13.17 6.09
N GLU A 97 0.77 -13.38 5.81
CA GLU A 97 1.83 -13.24 6.82
C GLU A 97 1.97 -11.79 7.25
N ILE A 98 1.94 -11.54 8.56
CA ILE A 98 2.27 -10.24 9.16
C ILE A 98 3.79 -10.09 9.15
N VAL A 99 4.30 -9.17 8.33
CA VAL A 99 5.73 -8.92 8.18
C VAL A 99 6.24 -7.79 9.08
N TYR A 100 5.33 -6.98 9.62
CA TYR A 100 5.58 -5.94 10.61
C TYR A 100 4.31 -5.71 11.46
N SER A 101 4.45 -5.61 12.78
CA SER A 101 3.38 -5.18 13.68
C SER A 101 3.97 -4.59 14.95
N GLU A 102 3.79 -3.29 15.14
CA GLU A 102 4.28 -2.58 16.32
C GLU A 102 3.30 -1.48 16.76
N THR A 103 3.31 -1.21 18.06
CA THR A 103 2.59 -0.09 18.68
C THR A 103 3.54 1.05 18.92
N HIS A 104 3.16 2.26 18.53
CA HIS A 104 3.95 3.48 18.66
C HIS A 104 3.22 4.49 19.52
N ASP A 105 3.92 5.04 20.50
CA ASP A 105 3.42 6.11 21.37
C ASP A 105 3.66 7.47 20.73
N SER A 106 2.58 8.23 20.55
CA SER A 106 2.55 9.56 19.95
C SER A 106 3.40 9.75 18.68
N PRO A 107 3.22 8.91 17.63
CA PRO A 107 4.04 8.98 16.45
C PRO A 107 3.75 10.25 15.63
N THR A 108 4.81 10.89 15.14
CA THR A 108 4.72 11.97 14.13
C THR A 108 5.18 11.48 12.76
N LYS A 109 6.26 10.69 12.73
CA LYS A 109 6.87 10.11 11.53
C LYS A 109 7.37 8.72 11.85
N LEU A 110 7.14 7.77 10.94
CA LEU A 110 7.65 6.40 11.04
C LEU A 110 8.30 6.00 9.71
N SER A 111 9.34 5.18 9.80
CA SER A 111 10.01 4.56 8.65
C SER A 111 10.20 3.08 8.95
N ILE A 112 9.65 2.22 8.11
CA ILE A 112 9.61 0.77 8.29
C ILE A 112 10.36 0.13 7.12
N ASP A 113 11.48 -0.52 7.43
CA ASP A 113 12.32 -1.17 6.43
C ASP A 113 11.81 -2.58 6.09
N LEU A 114 11.43 -2.79 4.83
CA LEU A 114 11.00 -4.07 4.28
C LEU A 114 12.03 -4.62 3.26
N SER A 115 13.27 -4.15 3.28
CA SER A 115 14.35 -4.55 2.36
C SER A 115 14.61 -6.06 2.33
N SER A 116 14.43 -6.74 3.47
CA SER A 116 14.55 -8.20 3.61
C SER A 116 13.34 -8.99 3.09
N LYS A 117 12.25 -8.31 2.70
CA LYS A 117 11.00 -8.94 2.28
C LYS A 117 10.96 -9.15 0.77
N SER A 118 10.26 -10.22 0.36
CA SER A 118 10.07 -10.59 -1.04
C SER A 118 9.21 -9.56 -1.77
N TYR A 119 9.41 -9.46 -3.08
CA TYR A 119 8.52 -8.70 -3.96
C TYR A 119 7.10 -9.26 -3.91
N GLY A 120 6.11 -8.37 -4.03
CA GLY A 120 4.70 -8.76 -3.95
C GLY A 120 3.82 -7.64 -3.42
N ASN A 121 2.53 -7.93 -3.28
CA ASN A 121 1.56 -6.97 -2.77
C ASN A 121 1.41 -7.08 -1.25
N TYR A 122 1.35 -5.94 -0.61
CA TYR A 122 1.26 -5.78 0.83
C TYR A 122 0.09 -4.87 1.19
N LEU A 123 -0.44 -5.11 2.38
CA LEU A 123 -1.48 -4.31 2.99
C LEU A 123 -0.89 -3.65 4.24
N ILE A 124 -0.99 -2.34 4.34
CA ILE A 124 -0.74 -1.59 5.57
C ILE A 124 -2.07 -1.26 6.25
N ARG A 125 -2.11 -1.44 7.57
CA ARG A 125 -3.16 -0.95 8.46
C ARG A 125 -2.55 -0.06 9.52
N ILE A 126 -3.17 1.08 9.76
CA ILE A 126 -2.82 2.05 10.81
C ILE A 126 -4.05 2.19 11.67
N GLU A 127 -3.98 1.71 12.90
CA GLU A 127 -5.07 1.79 13.87
C GLU A 127 -4.68 2.77 14.97
N THR A 128 -5.53 3.75 15.21
CA THR A 128 -5.37 4.75 16.28
C THR A 128 -6.57 4.68 17.22
N GLU A 129 -6.60 5.52 18.26
CA GLU A 129 -7.75 5.61 19.16
C GLU A 129 -9.08 6.04 18.50
N SER A 130 -9.05 6.65 17.31
CA SER A 130 -10.25 7.23 16.68
C SER A 130 -10.46 6.89 15.20
N VAL A 131 -9.42 6.42 14.51
CA VAL A 131 -9.46 6.14 13.08
C VAL A 131 -8.64 4.89 12.73
N SER A 132 -9.15 4.13 11.77
CA SER A 132 -8.43 3.07 11.07
C SER A 132 -8.16 3.48 9.64
N LEU A 133 -6.92 3.32 9.18
CA LEU A 133 -6.51 3.58 7.80
C LEU A 133 -5.99 2.29 7.18
N GLN A 134 -6.34 2.03 5.92
CA GLN A 134 -5.86 0.87 5.19
C GLN A 134 -5.35 1.27 3.80
N GLY A 135 -4.21 0.73 3.38
CA GLY A 135 -3.66 0.95 2.04
C GLY A 135 -2.94 -0.27 1.49
N SER A 136 -2.93 -0.39 0.16
CA SER A 136 -2.22 -1.48 -0.54
C SER A 136 -1.04 -0.92 -1.32
N PHE A 137 0.07 -1.67 -1.35
CA PHE A 137 1.27 -1.29 -2.11
C PHE A 137 2.03 -2.51 -2.59
N SER A 138 2.88 -2.34 -3.60
CA SER A 138 3.75 -3.40 -4.13
C SER A 138 5.20 -3.09 -3.76
N LEU A 139 5.90 -4.08 -3.19
CA LEU A 139 7.36 -4.07 -3.05
C LEU A 139 8.02 -4.60 -4.31
#